data_AF-C6DC96-F1
#
_entry.id   AF-C6DC96-F1
#
_cell.length_a   1.000
_cell.length_b   1.000
_cell.length_c   1.000
_cell.angle_alpha   90.00
_cell.angle_beta   90.00
_cell.angle_gamma   90.00
#
_symmetry.space_group_name_H-M   'P 1'
#
loop_
_entity.id
_entity.type
_entity.pdbx_description
1 polymer ?
#
loop_
_entity_poly.entity_id
_entity_poly.type
_entity_poly.pdbx_seq_one_letter_code
_entity_poly.pdbx_strand_id
1 'polypeptide(L)'
;MPKSPTERKAAQRARQRDAGVVKVEIHVDAQELEMLKRNCALRRPGRDPYDIDEYLTTLIRQDAAALQQKIAALNTRKCQKCWEKLPVSECCLSGASECWNTQGWHDLKLIL
;
A
#
# COMPACT_ATOMS: atom_id res chain seq x y z
N MET A 1 16.72 1.99 39.35
CA MET A 1 17.07 3.23 38.62
C MET A 1 16.07 3.45 37.48
N PRO A 2 15.63 4.69 37.21
CA PRO A 2 14.78 4.96 36.05
C PRO A 2 15.57 4.66 34.77
N LYS A 3 15.00 3.84 33.88
CA LYS A 3 15.61 3.50 32.59
C LYS A 3 15.94 4.77 31.82
N SER A 4 17.13 4.82 31.21
CA SER A 4 17.54 5.91 30.34
C SER A 4 16.62 6.03 29.11
N PRO A 5 16.53 7.19 28.47
CA PRO A 5 15.73 7.38 27.25
C PRO A 5 16.07 6.37 26.14
N THR A 6 17.34 5.97 26.04
CA THR A 6 17.84 4.99 25.07
C THR A 6 17.35 3.58 25.40
N GLU A 7 17.39 3.17 26.67
CA GLU A 7 16.87 1.87 27.13
C GLU A 7 15.36 1.78 27.00
N ARG A 8 14.62 2.89 27.19
CA ARG A 8 13.17 2.94 26.98
C ARG A 8 12.82 2.75 25.50
N LYS A 9 13.51 3.45 24.60
CA LYS A 9 13.33 3.28 23.15
C LYS A 9 13.74 1.89 22.68
N ALA A 10 14.80 1.30 23.25
CA ALA A 10 15.21 -0.07 22.95
C ALA A 10 14.16 -1.09 23.41
N ALA A 11 13.62 -0.95 24.62
CA ALA A 11 12.56 -1.81 25.14
C ALA A 11 11.24 -1.65 24.35
N GLN A 12 10.92 -0.44 23.89
CA GLN A 12 9.78 -0.19 23.01
C GLN A 12 9.95 -0.89 21.66
N ARG A 13 11.14 -0.79 21.04
CA ARG A 13 11.47 -1.52 19.80
C ARG A 13 11.44 -3.03 19.99
N ALA A 14 11.89 -3.54 21.14
CA ALA A 14 11.82 -4.97 21.46
C ALA A 14 10.37 -5.45 21.53
N ARG A 15 9.51 -4.76 22.29
CA ARG A 15 8.07 -5.09 22.37
C ARG A 15 7.36 -4.99 21.03
N GLN A 16 7.72 -4.00 20.21
CA GLN A 16 7.19 -3.87 18.85
C GLN A 16 7.62 -5.06 17.98
N ARG A 17 8.89 -5.47 18.02
CA ARG A 17 9.37 -6.66 17.32
C ARG A 17 8.66 -7.93 17.80
N ASP A 18 8.50 -8.11 19.10
CA ASP A 18 7.81 -9.26 19.68
C ASP A 18 6.32 -9.29 19.29
N ALA A 19 5.70 -8.11 19.07
CA ALA A 19 4.36 -7.97 18.52
C ALA A 19 4.28 -8.09 16.98
N GLY A 20 5.38 -8.49 16.32
CA GLY A 20 5.45 -8.61 14.86
C GLY A 20 5.44 -7.27 14.12
N VAL A 21 5.61 -6.15 14.82
CA VAL A 21 5.67 -4.82 14.21
C VAL A 21 7.03 -4.63 13.57
N VAL A 22 7.01 -4.49 12.24
CA VAL A 22 8.20 -4.20 11.44
C VAL A 22 8.29 -2.68 11.22
N LYS A 23 9.44 -2.09 11.54
CA LYS A 23 9.71 -0.69 11.23
C LYS A 23 10.03 -0.55 9.75
N VAL A 24 9.29 0.30 9.05
CA VAL A 24 9.56 0.70 7.66
C VAL A 24 10.08 2.13 7.69
N GLU A 25 11.22 2.39 7.07
CA GLU A 25 11.79 3.72 6.90
C GLU A 25 11.71 4.10 5.42
N ILE A 26 11.22 5.31 5.14
CA ILE A 26 11.07 5.84 3.79
C ILE A 26 11.77 7.19 3.68
N HIS A 27 12.35 7.46 2.51
CA HIS A 27 12.83 8.79 2.15
C HIS A 27 11.70 9.50 1.42
N VAL A 28 11.35 10.68 1.91
CA VAL A 28 10.38 11.58 1.28
C VAL A 28 11.03 12.94 1.10
N ASP A 29 10.71 13.62 0.01
CA ASP A 29 11.16 14.99 -0.17
C ASP A 29 10.34 15.98 0.69
N ALA A 30 10.74 17.25 0.66
CA ALA A 30 10.08 18.29 1.45
C ALA A 30 8.61 18.52 1.02
N GLN A 31 8.33 18.40 -0.28
CA GLN A 31 7.00 18.58 -0.84
C GLN A 31 6.08 17.43 -0.42
N GLU A 32 6.55 16.19 -0.52
CA GLU A 32 5.82 14.99 -0.08
C GLU A 32 5.54 15.04 1.42
N LEU A 33 6.48 15.49 2.25
CA LEU A 33 6.26 15.65 3.68
C LEU A 33 5.20 16.71 3.99
N GLU A 34 5.19 17.83 3.26
CA GLU A 34 4.14 18.85 3.39
C GLU A 34 2.78 18.28 2.98
N MET A 35 2.72 17.54 1.87
CA MET A 35 1.50 16.85 1.43
C MET A 35 0.98 15.89 2.50
N LEU A 36 1.85 15.09 3.14
CA LEU A 36 1.46 14.20 4.23
C LEU A 36 0.84 14.97 5.40
N LYS A 37 1.54 15.99 5.91
CA LYS A 37 1.06 16.80 7.04
C LYS A 37 -0.26 17.50 6.73
N ARG A 38 -0.37 18.10 5.55
CA ARG A 38 -1.60 18.74 5.09
C ARG A 38 -2.76 17.75 5.03
N ASN A 39 -2.53 16.57 4.45
CA ASN A 39 -3.57 15.55 4.31
C ASN A 39 -4.01 14.97 5.66
N CYS A 40 -3.09 14.81 6.62
CA CYS A 40 -3.45 14.39 7.99
C CYS A 40 -4.49 15.32 8.63
N ALA A 41 -4.35 16.63 8.45
CA ALA A 41 -5.30 17.61 8.99
C ALA A 41 -6.61 17.65 8.16
N LEU A 42 -6.51 17.70 6.83
CA LEU A 42 -7.68 17.83 5.95
C LEU A 42 -8.65 16.65 6.04
N ARG A 43 -8.16 15.45 6.39
CA ARG A 43 -8.99 14.25 6.52
C ARG A 43 -9.73 14.15 7.86
N ARG A 44 -9.43 15.02 8.83
CA ARG A 44 -10.10 15.07 10.15
C ARG A 44 -10.53 16.51 10.50
N PRO A 45 -11.43 17.12 9.71
CA PRO A 45 -11.89 18.48 9.98
C PRO A 45 -12.58 18.56 11.37
N GLY A 46 -12.17 19.52 12.18
CA GLY A 46 -12.71 19.74 13.53
C GLY A 46 -12.25 18.71 14.58
N ARG A 47 -11.20 17.93 14.30
CA ARG A 47 -10.58 16.99 15.23
C ARG A 47 -9.06 17.11 15.14
N ASP A 48 -8.37 16.46 16.08
CA ASP A 48 -6.92 16.34 16.00
C ASP A 48 -6.51 15.61 14.70
N PRO A 49 -5.51 16.14 13.96
CA PRO A 49 -4.97 15.49 12.78
C PRO A 49 -4.49 14.06 13.05
N TYR A 50 -4.41 13.26 11.99
CA TYR A 50 -3.70 11.99 12.06
C TYR A 50 -2.21 12.16 12.40
N ASP A 51 -1.67 11.28 13.22
CA ASP A 51 -0.22 11.02 13.23
C ASP A 51 0.20 10.46 11.86
N ILE A 52 1.42 10.77 11.40
CA ILE A 52 1.91 10.32 10.09
C ILE A 52 1.88 8.78 9.98
N ASP A 53 2.28 8.08 11.04
CA ASP A 53 2.25 6.61 11.08
C ASP A 53 0.82 6.07 11.01
N GLU A 54 -0.14 6.68 11.71
CA GLU A 54 -1.56 6.31 11.65
C GLU A 54 -2.12 6.54 10.24
N TYR A 55 -1.76 7.67 9.63
CA TYR A 55 -2.21 8.02 8.29
C TYR A 55 -1.68 7.03 7.23
N LEU A 56 -0.37 6.77 7.22
CA LEU A 56 0.27 5.87 6.25
C LEU A 56 -0.23 4.42 6.41
N THR A 57 -0.31 3.91 7.65
CA THR A 57 -0.83 2.55 7.89
C THR A 57 -2.30 2.42 7.52
N THR A 58 -3.09 3.48 7.69
CA THR A 58 -4.48 3.51 7.22
C THR A 58 -4.56 3.51 5.70
N LEU A 59 -3.75 4.30 5.01
CA LEU A 59 -3.69 4.29 3.54
C LEU A 59 -3.30 2.92 2.99
N ILE A 60 -2.33 2.24 3.58
CA ILE A 60 -1.94 0.87 3.18
C ILE A 60 -3.14 -0.08 3.26
N ARG A 61 -3.95 -0.01 4.32
CA ARG A 61 -5.13 -0.86 4.46
C ARG A 61 -6.22 -0.52 3.44
N GLN A 62 -6.43 0.76 3.18
CA GLN A 62 -7.40 1.23 2.19
C GLN A 62 -7.01 0.77 0.78
N ASP A 63 -5.74 0.95 0.41
CA ASP A 63 -5.21 0.51 -0.87
C ASP A 63 -5.30 -1.01 -1.04
N ALA A 64 -4.88 -1.77 -0.01
CA ALA A 64 -4.98 -3.23 -0.03
C ALA A 64 -6.42 -3.72 -0.22
N ALA A 65 -7.39 -3.12 0.46
CA ALA A 65 -8.80 -3.47 0.31
C ALA A 65 -9.32 -3.14 -1.11
N ALA A 66 -8.96 -1.96 -1.64
CA ALA A 66 -9.34 -1.56 -2.99
C ALA A 66 -8.72 -2.49 -4.06
N LEU A 67 -7.45 -2.85 -3.91
CA LEU A 67 -6.77 -3.78 -4.81
C LEU A 67 -7.38 -5.18 -4.76
N GLN A 68 -7.70 -5.69 -3.56
CA GLN A 68 -8.38 -6.98 -3.40
C GLN A 68 -9.73 -7.01 -4.13
N GLN A 69 -10.51 -5.93 -4.04
CA GLN A 69 -11.79 -5.83 -4.77
C GLN A 69 -11.59 -5.84 -6.29
N LYS A 70 -10.60 -5.08 -6.80
CA LYS A 70 -10.26 -5.09 -8.24
C LYS A 70 -9.84 -6.48 -8.71
N ILE A 71 -8.97 -7.16 -7.96
CA ILE A 71 -8.52 -8.51 -8.27
C ILE A 71 -9.70 -9.49 -8.23
N ALA A 72 -10.59 -9.40 -7.25
CA ALA A 72 -11.78 -10.23 -7.17
C ALA A 72 -12.70 -10.05 -8.39
N ALA A 73 -12.87 -8.83 -8.87
CA ALA A 73 -13.63 -8.56 -10.09
C ALA A 73 -12.94 -9.15 -11.34
N LEU A 74 -11.62 -8.97 -11.48
CA LEU A 74 -10.85 -9.54 -12.60
C LEU A 74 -10.88 -11.07 -12.61
N ASN A 75 -10.84 -11.69 -11.44
CA ASN A 75 -10.90 -13.14 -11.24
C ASN A 75 -12.18 -13.79 -11.82
N THR A 76 -13.23 -13.03 -12.10
CA THR A 76 -14.43 -13.56 -12.79
C THR A 76 -14.24 -13.71 -14.30
N ARG A 77 -13.19 -13.14 -14.86
CA ARG A 77 -12.88 -13.08 -16.29
C ARG A 77 -11.66 -13.94 -16.61
N LYS A 78 -11.53 -14.26 -17.89
CA LYS A 78 -10.39 -15.00 -18.46
C LYS A 78 -9.71 -14.19 -19.54
N CYS A 79 -8.42 -14.42 -19.74
CA CYS A 79 -7.69 -13.87 -20.88
C CYS A 79 -8.25 -14.45 -22.18
N GLN A 80 -8.45 -13.61 -23.20
CA GLN A 80 -8.98 -14.08 -24.50
C GLN A 80 -7.95 -14.89 -25.32
N LYS A 81 -6.69 -14.93 -24.88
CA LYS A 81 -5.60 -15.65 -25.57
C LYS A 81 -5.24 -16.97 -24.90
N CYS A 82 -4.82 -16.94 -23.63
CA CYS A 82 -4.47 -18.16 -22.89
C CYS A 82 -5.66 -18.81 -22.16
N TRP A 83 -6.83 -18.15 -22.08
CA TRP A 83 -8.00 -18.63 -21.35
C TRP A 83 -7.81 -18.88 -19.85
N GLU A 84 -6.67 -18.46 -19.31
CA GLU A 84 -6.39 -18.45 -17.89
C GLU A 84 -7.14 -17.33 -17.18
N LYS A 85 -7.35 -17.53 -15.88
CA LYS A 85 -8.07 -16.61 -15.00
C LYS A 85 -7.24 -15.33 -14.81
N LEU A 86 -7.87 -14.18 -14.96
CA LEU A 86 -7.20 -12.89 -14.77
C LEU A 86 -7.03 -12.56 -13.27
N PRO A 87 -5.99 -11.81 -12.87
CA PRO A 87 -4.88 -11.32 -13.70
C PRO A 87 -3.89 -12.43 -14.05
N VAL A 88 -3.35 -12.40 -15.27
CA VAL A 88 -2.31 -13.34 -15.74
C VAL A 88 -0.96 -12.64 -15.82
N SER A 89 0.08 -13.23 -15.23
CA SER A 89 1.45 -12.69 -15.28
C SER A 89 2.22 -13.12 -16.52
N GLU A 90 1.85 -14.26 -17.09
CA GLU A 90 2.46 -14.82 -18.29
C GLU A 90 1.36 -15.27 -19.25
N CYS A 91 1.60 -15.10 -20.55
CA CYS A 91 0.68 -15.54 -21.60
C CYS A 91 1.47 -15.91 -22.85
N CYS A 92 1.13 -17.04 -23.47
CA CYS A 92 1.76 -17.52 -24.70
C CYS A 92 1.65 -16.54 -25.89
N LEU A 93 0.69 -15.61 -25.84
CA LEU A 93 0.46 -14.56 -26.84
C LEU A 93 0.60 -13.15 -26.23
N SER A 94 1.51 -12.99 -25.27
CA SER A 94 1.90 -11.65 -24.78
C SER A 94 2.42 -10.80 -25.95
N GLY A 95 1.90 -9.58 -26.10
CA GLY A 95 2.10 -8.71 -27.25
C GLY A 95 0.87 -8.55 -28.15
N ALA A 96 -0.10 -9.48 -28.08
CA ALA A 96 -1.37 -9.33 -28.78
C ALA A 96 -2.26 -8.28 -28.11
N SER A 97 -2.99 -7.48 -28.90
CA SER A 97 -3.89 -6.43 -28.40
C SER A 97 -4.98 -6.95 -27.46
N GLU A 98 -5.50 -8.15 -27.72
CA GLU A 98 -6.54 -8.81 -26.90
C GLU A 98 -5.98 -9.58 -25.69
N CYS A 99 -4.65 -9.62 -25.53
CA CYS A 99 -4.02 -10.30 -24.39
C CYS A 99 -4.04 -9.39 -23.16
N TRP A 100 -4.65 -9.86 -22.07
CA TRP A 100 -4.70 -9.11 -20.82
C TRP A 100 -3.30 -8.81 -20.26
N ASN A 101 -2.33 -9.72 -20.39
CA ASN A 101 -0.96 -9.46 -19.93
C ASN A 101 -0.31 -8.25 -20.64
N THR A 102 -0.78 -7.92 -21.86
CA THR A 102 -0.19 -6.85 -22.67
C THR A 102 -0.65 -5.47 -22.23
N GLN A 103 -1.96 -5.31 -21.98
CA GLN A 103 -2.57 -4.00 -21.69
C GLN A 103 -3.36 -3.98 -20.38
N GLY A 104 -3.89 -5.11 -19.93
CA GLY A 104 -4.80 -5.21 -18.78
C GLY A 104 -4.13 -4.96 -17.42
N TRP A 105 -2.80 -5.11 -17.31
CA TRP A 105 -2.08 -4.72 -16.09
C TRP A 105 -2.16 -3.20 -15.82
N HIS A 106 -2.44 -2.39 -16.83
CA HIS A 106 -2.71 -0.96 -16.65
C HIS A 106 -3.94 -0.68 -15.78
N ASP A 107 -4.88 -1.62 -15.68
CA ASP A 107 -6.04 -1.50 -14.79
C ASP A 107 -5.66 -1.63 -13.30
N LEU A 108 -4.54 -2.30 -13.03
CA LEU A 108 -4.05 -2.58 -11.67
C LEU A 108 -2.94 -1.63 -11.21
N LYS A 109 -2.16 -1.05 -12.13
CA LYS A 109 -1.06 -0.16 -11.75
C LYS A 109 -1.57 1.10 -11.06
N LEU A 110 -0.78 1.61 -10.12
CA LEU A 110 -0.97 2.96 -9.60
C LEU A 110 -0.54 3.98 -10.67
N ILE A 111 -1.31 5.05 -10.79
CA ILE A 111 -1.02 6.18 -11.69
C ILE A 111 -0.92 7.42 -10.79
N LEU A 112 0.18 8.16 -10.94
CA LEU A 112 0.41 9.44 -10.27
C LEU A 112 -0.04 10.60 -11.17
#